data_AF-H3GLJ5-F1
#
_entry.id   AF-H3GLJ5-F1
#
_cell.length_a   1.000
_cell.length_b   1.000
_cell.length_c   1.000
_cell.angle_alpha   90.00
_cell.angle_beta   90.00
_cell.angle_gamma   90.00
#
_symmetry.space_group_name_H-M   'P 1'
#
loop_
_entity.id
_entity.type
_entity.pdbx_description
1 polymer ?
#
loop_
_entity_poly.entity_id
_entity_poly.type
_entity_poly.pdbx_seq_one_letter_code
_entity_poly.pdbx_strand_id
1 'polypeptide(L)'
;MLQLFYPDNSEVSMTERYQHAIDAVDAGMYIREAAERFGVTRESLRLRIRGVVPISCRRGPQLVYISDEADAGLVEAIEYRAVRALTTSLKPVPDNFPGIKWVQRWTKRHIDTISYRKGQILDAKRAECSNEDTVRFYFNNLTRAIEKLSLADEPSRIGTVTRLA
;
A
#
# COMPACT_ATOMS: atom_id res chain seq x y z
N MET A 1 26.63 -14.87 -43.51
CA MET A 1 26.39 -14.09 -42.29
C MET A 1 24.97 -13.56 -42.33
N LEU A 2 24.03 -14.20 -41.63
CA LEU A 2 22.65 -13.72 -41.53
C LEU A 2 22.59 -12.68 -40.42
N GLN A 3 22.35 -11.42 -40.79
CA GLN A 3 22.08 -10.35 -39.83
C GLN A 3 20.74 -10.66 -39.15
N LEU A 4 20.80 -11.07 -37.88
CA LEU A 4 19.62 -11.22 -37.04
C LEU A 4 19.08 -9.81 -36.74
N PHE A 5 18.03 -9.43 -37.45
CA PHE A 5 17.24 -8.25 -37.16
C PHE A 5 16.52 -8.51 -35.82
N TYR A 6 17.03 -7.95 -34.73
CA TYR A 6 16.32 -7.93 -33.46
C TYR A 6 15.34 -6.76 -33.50
N PRO A 7 14.02 -6.99 -33.56
CA PRO A 7 13.08 -5.90 -33.35
C PRO A 7 13.35 -5.31 -31.97
N ASP A 8 13.38 -3.98 -31.89
CA ASP A 8 13.53 -3.26 -30.63
C ASP A 8 12.29 -3.52 -29.77
N ASN A 9 12.38 -4.58 -28.98
CA ASN A 9 11.27 -5.04 -28.16
C ASN A 9 11.16 -4.25 -26.84
N SER A 10 11.92 -3.15 -26.66
CA SER A 10 11.99 -2.41 -25.40
C SER A 10 10.63 -1.90 -24.89
N GLU A 11 9.66 -1.69 -25.79
CA GLU A 11 8.31 -1.24 -25.46
C GLU A 11 7.26 -2.37 -25.32
N VAL A 12 7.55 -3.58 -25.78
CA VAL A 12 6.57 -4.69 -25.86
C VAL A 12 6.62 -5.56 -24.60
N SER A 13 5.47 -5.76 -23.96
CA SER A 13 5.37 -6.56 -22.74
C SER A 13 5.77 -8.02 -22.98
N MET A 14 6.28 -8.70 -21.95
CA MET A 14 6.69 -10.11 -22.09
C MET A 14 5.55 -11.02 -22.56
N THR A 15 4.31 -10.71 -22.18
CA THR A 15 3.11 -11.46 -22.58
C THR A 15 2.89 -11.36 -24.09
N GLU A 16 2.97 -10.14 -24.65
CA GLU A 16 2.83 -9.89 -26.09
C GLU A 16 3.93 -10.57 -26.90
N ARG A 17 5.18 -10.57 -26.40
CA ARG A 17 6.28 -11.30 -27.05
C ARG A 17 6.02 -12.80 -27.14
N TYR A 18 5.46 -13.40 -26.09
CA TYR A 18 5.07 -14.81 -26.13
C TYR A 18 3.88 -15.05 -27.05
N GLN A 19 2.91 -14.14 -27.11
CA GLN A 19 1.78 -14.25 -28.02
C GLN A 19 2.25 -14.24 -29.48
N HIS A 20 3.04 -13.24 -29.88
CA HIS A 20 3.59 -13.16 -31.23
C HIS A 20 4.49 -14.35 -31.59
N ALA A 21 5.24 -14.88 -30.62
CA ALA A 21 6.05 -16.08 -30.84
C ALA A 21 5.20 -17.34 -31.04
N ILE A 22 4.04 -17.46 -30.37
CA ILE A 22 3.11 -18.56 -30.56
C ILE A 22 2.43 -18.43 -31.94
N ASP A 23 1.90 -17.25 -32.26
CA ASP A 23 1.24 -16.99 -33.55
C ASP A 23 2.18 -17.29 -34.73
N ALA A 24 3.48 -16.97 -34.61
CA ALA A 24 4.48 -17.26 -35.64
C ALA A 24 4.75 -18.77 -35.79
N VAL A 25 4.75 -19.53 -34.68
CA VAL A 25 4.90 -20.99 -34.73
C VAL A 25 3.66 -21.64 -35.34
N ASP A 26 2.47 -21.15 -35.01
CA ASP A 26 1.21 -21.62 -35.59
C ASP A 26 1.12 -21.30 -37.09
N ALA A 27 1.74 -20.20 -37.53
CA ALA A 27 1.93 -19.87 -38.95
C ALA A 27 3.00 -20.72 -39.67
N GLY A 28 3.62 -21.69 -38.97
CA GLY A 28 4.57 -22.66 -39.54
C GLY A 28 6.06 -22.36 -39.29
N MET A 29 6.40 -21.36 -38.47
CA MET A 29 7.80 -21.07 -38.11
C MET A 29 8.35 -22.11 -37.13
N TYR A 30 9.63 -22.46 -37.27
CA TYR A 30 10.29 -23.33 -36.30
C TYR A 30 10.41 -22.63 -34.94
N ILE A 31 10.14 -23.35 -33.85
CA ILE A 31 10.19 -22.84 -32.46
C ILE A 31 11.52 -22.14 -32.15
N ARG A 32 12.64 -22.64 -32.69
CA ARG A 32 13.96 -22.04 -32.51
C ARG A 32 14.04 -20.64 -33.13
N GLU A 33 13.56 -20.51 -34.36
CA GLU A 33 13.58 -19.26 -35.11
C GLU A 33 12.63 -18.23 -34.49
N ALA A 34 11.45 -18.66 -34.06
CA ALA A 34 10.52 -17.80 -33.31
C ALA A 34 11.13 -17.33 -31.97
N ALA A 35 11.79 -18.22 -31.22
CA ALA A 35 12.41 -17.86 -29.95
C ALA A 35 13.53 -16.82 -30.10
N GLU A 36 14.39 -16.99 -31.12
CA GLU A 36 15.43 -16.03 -31.45
C GLU A 36 14.84 -14.68 -31.92
N ARG A 37 13.81 -14.71 -32.78
CA ARG A 37 13.17 -13.51 -33.34
C ARG A 37 12.45 -12.65 -32.31
N PHE A 38 11.76 -13.27 -31.35
CA PHE A 38 10.98 -12.56 -30.32
C PHE A 38 11.71 -12.43 -28.98
N GLY A 39 12.97 -12.87 -28.89
CA GLY A 39 13.80 -12.74 -27.69
C GLY A 39 13.23 -13.49 -26.48
N VAL A 40 12.63 -14.65 -26.69
CA VAL A 40 12.09 -15.52 -25.64
C VAL A 40 12.89 -16.82 -25.52
N THR A 41 12.88 -17.48 -24.36
CA THR A 41 13.62 -18.74 -24.21
C THR A 41 12.86 -19.89 -24.87
N ARG A 42 13.58 -20.69 -25.66
CA ARG A 42 13.02 -21.82 -26.42
C ARG A 42 12.18 -22.77 -25.57
N GLU A 43 12.69 -23.13 -24.39
CA GLU A 43 11.98 -24.07 -23.50
C GLU A 43 10.70 -23.45 -22.92
N SER A 44 10.75 -22.16 -22.57
CA SER A 44 9.60 -21.43 -22.03
C SER A 44 8.51 -21.20 -23.09
N LEU A 45 8.89 -21.00 -24.34
CA LEU A 45 7.97 -20.97 -25.49
C LEU A 45 7.34 -22.35 -25.73
N ARG A 46 8.16 -23.41 -25.72
CA ARG A 46 7.69 -24.80 -25.87
C ARG A 46 6.65 -25.19 -24.82
N LEU A 47 6.87 -24.81 -23.56
CA LEU A 47 5.93 -25.08 -22.46
C LEU A 47 4.59 -24.35 -22.63
N ARG A 48 4.61 -23.12 -23.18
CA ARG A 48 3.40 -22.34 -23.46
C ARG A 48 2.61 -22.90 -24.64
N ILE A 49 3.28 -23.29 -25.72
CA ILE A 49 2.65 -23.95 -26.88
C ILE A 49 1.97 -25.27 -26.43
N ARG A 50 2.59 -26.00 -25.50
CA ARG A 50 2.02 -27.23 -24.93
C ARG A 50 0.93 -27.00 -23.88
N GLY A 51 0.61 -25.75 -23.55
CA GLY A 51 -0.39 -25.40 -22.52
C GLY A 51 0.03 -25.72 -21.08
N VAL A 52 1.29 -26.09 -20.84
CA VAL A 52 1.80 -26.42 -19.48
C VAL A 52 1.94 -25.16 -18.63
N VAL A 53 2.27 -24.03 -19.27
CA VAL A 53 2.43 -22.74 -18.61
C VAL A 53 1.54 -21.71 -19.32
N PRO A 54 0.68 -20.97 -18.59
CA PRO A 54 -0.11 -19.89 -19.18
C PRO A 54 0.77 -18.78 -19.77
N ILE A 55 0.31 -18.11 -20.83
CA ILE A 55 1.03 -17.00 -21.47
C ILE A 55 1.26 -15.86 -20.46
N SER A 56 0.25 -15.58 -19.63
CA SER A 56 0.25 -14.58 -18.56
C SER A 56 0.98 -14.99 -17.28
N CYS A 57 1.69 -16.13 -17.26
CA CYS A 57 2.35 -16.63 -16.06
C CYS A 57 3.36 -15.60 -15.52
N ARG A 58 3.08 -15.11 -14.29
CA ARG A 58 3.98 -14.18 -13.57
C ARG A 58 5.31 -14.86 -13.25
N ARG A 59 6.38 -14.05 -13.20
CA ARG A 59 7.68 -14.51 -12.70
C ARG A 59 7.66 -14.52 -11.18
N GLY A 60 7.87 -15.70 -10.59
CA GLY A 60 8.06 -15.89 -9.15
C GLY A 60 6.80 -16.35 -8.41
N PRO A 61 6.94 -16.76 -7.13
CA PRO A 61 5.83 -17.21 -6.31
C PRO A 61 4.76 -16.12 -6.18
N GLN A 62 3.50 -16.49 -6.33
CA GLN A 62 2.40 -15.59 -6.02
C GLN A 62 2.44 -15.28 -4.52
N LEU A 63 2.60 -14.00 -4.17
CA LEU A 63 2.44 -13.56 -2.80
C LEU A 63 0.95 -13.73 -2.46
N VAL A 64 0.66 -14.60 -1.50
CA VAL A 64 -0.70 -15.00 -1.05
C VAL A 64 -1.59 -13.80 -0.68
N TYR A 65 -0.98 -12.64 -0.43
CA TYR A 65 -1.64 -11.39 -0.01
C TYR A 65 -1.75 -10.34 -1.13
N ILE A 66 -1.62 -10.74 -2.40
CA ILE A 66 -1.81 -9.86 -3.58
C ILE A 66 -2.80 -10.55 -4.53
N SER A 67 -3.96 -10.93 -3.99
CA SER A 67 -5.18 -11.09 -4.78
C SER A 67 -6.14 -9.98 -4.35
N ASP A 68 -6.97 -9.47 -5.26
CA ASP A 68 -7.91 -8.37 -4.97
C ASP A 68 -8.81 -8.71 -3.76
N GLU A 69 -9.14 -9.99 -3.60
CA GLU A 69 -9.90 -10.53 -2.47
C GLU A 69 -9.12 -10.52 -1.14
N ALA A 70 -7.80 -10.79 -1.17
CA ALA A 70 -6.95 -10.81 0.03
C ALA A 70 -6.48 -9.41 0.44
N ASP A 71 -6.27 -8.51 -0.52
CA ASP A 71 -6.02 -7.09 -0.25
C ASP A 71 -7.25 -6.45 0.43
N ALA A 72 -8.47 -6.79 0.01
CA ALA A 72 -9.71 -6.37 0.68
C ALA A 72 -9.78 -6.85 2.14
N GLY A 73 -9.47 -8.13 2.40
CA GLY A 73 -9.45 -8.67 3.77
C GLY A 73 -8.37 -8.05 4.66
N LEU A 74 -7.25 -7.61 4.08
CA LEU A 74 -6.21 -6.89 4.81
C LEU A 74 -6.60 -5.44 5.09
N VAL A 75 -7.20 -4.75 4.11
CA VAL A 75 -7.75 -3.40 4.31
C VAL A 75 -8.83 -3.45 5.38
N GLU A 76 -9.77 -4.40 5.32
CA GLU A 76 -10.80 -4.60 6.34
C GLU A 76 -10.17 -4.89 7.72
N ALA A 77 -9.14 -5.73 7.81
CA ALA A 77 -8.44 -5.99 9.07
C ALA A 77 -7.69 -4.77 9.62
N ILE A 78 -7.13 -3.93 8.75
CA ILE A 78 -6.42 -2.70 9.11
C ILE A 78 -7.43 -1.61 9.51
N GLU A 79 -8.51 -1.44 8.76
CA GLU A 79 -9.61 -0.53 9.07
C GLU A 79 -10.28 -0.92 10.39
N TYR A 80 -10.59 -2.21 10.59
CA TYR A 80 -11.11 -2.73 11.85
C TYR A 80 -10.17 -2.43 13.03
N ARG A 81 -8.85 -2.55 12.83
CA ARG A 81 -7.85 -2.21 13.86
C ARG A 81 -7.71 -0.69 14.06
N ALA A 82 -7.86 0.11 13.01
CA ALA A 82 -7.76 1.57 13.04
C ALA A 82 -8.99 2.22 13.69
N VAL A 83 -10.20 1.75 13.34
CA VAL A 83 -11.48 2.22 13.89
C VAL A 83 -11.60 1.90 15.38
N ARG A 84 -11.02 0.79 15.85
CA ARG A 84 -11.14 0.37 17.25
C ARG A 84 -10.03 0.88 18.19
N ALA A 85 -9.08 1.68 17.71
CA ALA A 85 -8.07 2.37 18.53
C ALA A 85 -7.47 1.54 19.68
N LEU A 86 -7.18 0.25 19.46
CA LEU A 86 -6.66 -0.65 20.50
C LEU A 86 -5.23 -1.08 20.17
N THR A 87 -4.29 -0.23 20.57
CA THR A 87 -2.84 -0.45 20.57
C THR A 87 -2.35 -1.53 21.56
N THR A 88 -3.21 -2.45 22.01
CA THR A 88 -2.86 -3.51 22.96
C THR A 88 -3.54 -4.84 22.65
N SER A 89 -3.68 -5.23 21.37
CA SER A 89 -4.09 -6.60 21.07
C SER A 89 -2.95 -7.57 21.43
N LEU A 90 -2.98 -8.12 22.65
CA LEU A 90 -2.19 -9.28 23.11
C LEU A 90 -2.46 -10.57 22.31
N LYS A 91 -3.13 -10.47 21.15
CA LYS A 91 -3.40 -11.63 20.31
C LYS A 91 -2.11 -12.02 19.60
N PRO A 92 -1.72 -13.30 19.67
CA PRO A 92 -0.56 -13.78 18.94
C PRO A 92 -0.75 -13.47 17.46
N VAL A 93 0.29 -12.90 16.86
CA VAL A 93 0.35 -12.69 15.42
C VAL A 93 0.31 -14.07 14.77
N PRO A 94 -0.63 -14.37 13.85
CA PRO A 94 -0.63 -15.65 13.16
C PRO A 94 0.72 -15.90 12.49
N ASP A 95 1.22 -17.14 12.48
CA ASP A 95 2.53 -17.47 11.89
C ASP A 95 2.63 -17.08 10.40
N ASN A 96 1.50 -17.04 9.71
CA ASN A 96 1.41 -16.64 8.32
C ASN A 96 1.42 -15.11 8.11
N PHE A 97 1.34 -14.30 9.17
CA PHE A 97 1.21 -12.86 9.06
C PHE A 97 2.41 -12.23 8.33
N PRO A 98 2.18 -11.27 7.42
CA PRO A 98 3.27 -10.66 6.68
C PRO A 98 4.26 -9.94 7.62
N GLY A 99 5.55 -10.22 7.45
CA GLY A 99 6.58 -9.54 8.23
C GLY A 99 6.61 -8.03 8.01
N ILE A 100 7.28 -7.30 8.90
CA ILE A 100 7.39 -5.82 8.89
C ILE A 100 7.80 -5.24 7.52
N LYS A 101 8.73 -5.88 6.81
CA LYS A 101 9.17 -5.45 5.47
C LYS A 101 8.09 -5.57 4.40
N TRP A 102 7.14 -6.49 4.57
CA TRP A 102 5.99 -6.62 3.67
C TRP A 102 4.99 -5.50 3.96
N VAL A 103 4.67 -5.27 5.24
CA VAL A 103 3.76 -4.20 5.68
C VAL A 103 4.26 -2.84 5.21
N GLN A 104 5.54 -2.52 5.40
CA GLN A 104 6.14 -1.26 4.93
C GLN A 104 5.99 -1.06 3.41
N ARG A 105 6.20 -2.11 2.61
CA ARG A 105 6.06 -2.05 1.14
C ARG A 105 4.60 -1.93 0.71
N TRP A 106 3.68 -2.54 1.43
CA TRP A 106 2.24 -2.42 1.18
C TRP A 106 1.75 -1.02 1.53
N THR A 107 2.11 -0.48 2.70
CA THR A 107 1.77 0.90 3.11
C THR A 107 2.32 1.93 2.13
N LYS A 108 3.56 1.76 1.64
CA LYS A 108 4.13 2.66 0.62
C LYS A 108 3.35 2.65 -0.69
N ARG A 109 2.76 1.49 -1.07
CA ARG A 109 1.93 1.36 -2.26
C ARG A 109 0.55 2.02 -2.13
N HIS A 110 0.04 2.17 -0.90
CA HIS A 110 -1.29 2.69 -0.60
C HIS A 110 -1.22 4.02 0.20
N ILE A 111 -0.17 4.81 -0.03
CA ILE A 111 0.08 6.02 0.75
C ILE A 111 -0.93 7.16 0.46
N ASP A 112 -1.59 7.08 -0.68
CA ASP A 112 -2.70 7.92 -1.10
C ASP A 112 -3.95 7.70 -0.22
N THR A 113 -4.17 6.46 0.22
CA THR A 113 -5.34 6.05 1.00
C THR A 113 -5.01 5.93 2.50
N ILE A 114 -3.77 5.58 2.85
CA ILE A 114 -3.38 5.22 4.20
C ILE A 114 -2.19 6.07 4.67
N SER A 115 -2.41 6.83 5.74
CA SER A 115 -1.34 7.55 6.43
C SER A 115 -0.85 6.75 7.64
N TYR A 116 0.44 6.41 7.68
CA TYR A 116 1.06 5.84 8.88
C TYR A 116 1.31 6.94 9.90
N ARG A 117 0.51 7.01 10.97
CA ARG A 117 0.76 7.90 12.10
C ARG A 117 1.40 7.11 13.23
N LYS A 118 2.68 7.41 13.52
CA LYS A 118 3.30 6.94 14.76
C LYS A 118 2.50 7.54 15.91
N GLY A 119 1.89 6.69 16.74
CA GLY A 119 1.24 7.13 17.97
C GLY A 119 2.23 7.99 18.75
N GLN A 120 1.87 9.25 18.99
CA GLN A 120 2.67 10.11 19.85
C GLN A 120 2.53 9.58 21.28
N ILE A 121 3.64 9.49 22.00
CA ILE A 121 3.59 9.28 23.44
C ILE A 121 3.02 10.58 24.00
N LEU A 122 1.72 10.57 24.28
CA LEU A 122 0.96 11.76 24.66
C LEU A 122 1.61 12.48 25.84
N ASP A 123 2.17 11.74 26.80
CA ASP A 123 2.83 12.33 27.96
C ASP A 123 4.18 12.98 27.62
N ALA A 124 4.97 12.41 26.72
CA ALA A 124 6.22 13.01 26.27
C ALA A 124 5.97 14.31 25.49
N LYS A 125 4.96 14.31 24.62
CA LYS A 125 4.56 15.51 23.88
C LYS A 125 3.87 16.55 24.77
N ARG A 126 3.06 16.14 25.75
CA ARG A 126 2.52 17.06 26.77
C ARG A 126 3.63 17.72 27.58
N ALA A 127 4.66 16.98 27.98
CA ALA A 127 5.79 17.55 28.71
C ALA A 127 6.58 18.54 27.85
N GLU A 128 6.86 18.20 26.58
CA GLU A 128 7.56 19.06 25.63
C GLU A 128 6.78 20.35 25.30
N CYS A 129 5.45 20.26 25.20
CA CYS A 129 4.57 21.39 24.91
C CYS A 129 4.10 22.16 26.17
N SER A 130 4.44 21.70 27.38
CA SER A 130 4.15 22.42 28.63
C SER A 130 5.20 23.50 28.90
N ASN A 131 5.45 24.36 27.92
CA ASN A 131 6.33 25.51 28.06
C ASN A 131 5.51 26.79 28.35
N GLU A 132 6.17 27.79 28.92
CA GLU A 132 5.52 29.05 29.33
C GLU A 132 4.79 29.72 28.17
N ASP A 133 5.38 29.71 26.98
CA ASP A 133 4.79 30.30 25.78
C ASP A 133 3.45 29.65 25.41
N THR A 134 3.35 28.31 25.47
CA THR A 134 2.10 27.59 25.17
C THR A 134 1.05 27.87 26.24
N VAL A 135 1.42 27.95 27.51
CA VAL A 135 0.50 28.29 28.60
C VAL A 135 0.00 29.72 28.46
N ARG A 136 0.89 30.69 28.18
CA ARG A 136 0.52 32.09 27.92
C ARG A 136 -0.35 32.21 26.68
N PHE A 137 -0.02 31.50 25.61
CA PHE A 137 -0.83 31.48 24.39
C PHE A 137 -2.25 30.96 24.66
N TYR A 138 -2.37 29.83 25.36
CA TYR A 138 -3.67 29.28 25.73
C TYR A 138 -4.47 30.25 26.59
N PHE A 139 -3.84 30.83 27.62
CA PHE A 139 -4.47 31.81 28.49
C PHE A 139 -4.96 33.03 27.70
N ASN A 140 -4.12 33.63 26.86
CA ASN A 140 -4.49 34.77 26.02
C ASN A 140 -5.63 34.45 25.06
N ASN A 141 -5.62 33.26 24.48
CA ASN A 141 -6.69 32.81 23.58
C ASN A 141 -8.02 32.63 24.33
N LEU A 142 -7.96 32.06 25.54
CA LEU A 142 -9.11 31.89 26.41
C LEU A 142 -9.67 33.24 26.88
N THR A 143 -8.81 34.18 27.29
CA THR A 143 -9.21 35.56 27.64
C THR A 143 -9.91 36.24 26.46
N ARG A 144 -9.34 36.18 25.25
CA ARG A 144 -9.98 36.74 24.05
C ARG A 144 -11.33 36.09 23.75
N ALA A 145 -11.46 34.79 23.96
CA ALA A 145 -12.72 34.08 23.76
C ALA A 145 -13.79 34.50 24.79
N ILE A 146 -13.39 34.66 26.06
CA ILE A 146 -14.27 35.15 27.13
C ILE A 146 -14.73 36.57 26.85
N GLU A 147 -13.83 37.46 26.45
CA GLU A 147 -14.13 38.84 26.09
C GLU A 147 -15.10 38.90 24.89
N LYS A 148 -14.80 38.14 23.83
CA LYS A 148 -15.63 38.07 22.62
C LYS A 148 -17.05 37.58 22.92
N LEU A 149 -17.21 36.66 23.85
CA LEU A 149 -18.49 36.09 24.25
C LEU A 149 -19.13 36.86 25.43
N SER A 150 -18.47 37.91 25.92
CA SER A 150 -18.90 38.70 27.10
C SER A 150 -19.18 37.83 28.32
N LEU A 151 -18.40 36.77 28.52
CA LEU A 151 -18.57 35.80 29.60
C LEU A 151 -17.78 36.14 30.87
N ALA A 152 -17.13 37.31 30.91
CA ALA A 152 -16.29 37.72 32.04
C ALA A 152 -17.07 37.76 33.36
N ASP A 153 -18.34 38.16 33.30
CA ASP A 153 -19.21 38.31 34.47
C ASP A 153 -20.10 37.08 34.74
N GLU A 154 -20.03 36.04 33.88
CA GLU A 154 -20.86 34.83 33.98
C GLU A 154 -19.99 33.54 34.05
N PRO A 155 -19.20 33.37 35.12
CA PRO A 155 -18.26 32.25 35.24
C PRO A 155 -18.94 30.87 35.25
N SER A 156 -20.23 30.79 35.64
CA SER A 156 -21.04 29.58 35.61
C SER A 156 -21.21 28.99 34.21
N ARG A 157 -21.10 29.81 33.15
CA ARG A 157 -21.22 29.40 31.75
C ARG A 157 -19.91 28.88 31.15
N ILE A 158 -18.78 29.14 31.79
CA ILE A 158 -17.46 28.69 31.33
C ILE A 158 -17.28 27.18 31.61
N GLY A 159 -17.90 26.66 32.68
CA GLY A 159 -17.78 25.27 33.12
C GLY A 159 -18.81 24.28 32.54
N THR A 160 -19.82 24.74 31.79
CA THR A 160 -20.96 23.89 31.38
C THR A 160 -20.83 23.22 30.01
N VAL A 161 -19.63 23.19 29.41
CA VAL A 161 -19.43 22.62 28.07
C VAL A 161 -19.21 21.09 28.07
N THR A 162 -19.11 20.43 29.24
CA THR A 162 -18.83 18.98 29.35
C THR A 162 -20.04 18.08 29.60
N ARG A 163 -21.27 18.60 29.50
CA ARG A 163 -22.48 17.77 29.44
C ARG A 163 -23.39 18.31 28.36
N LEU A 164 -23.27 17.78 27.14
CA LEU A 164 -24.37 17.48 26.22
C LEU A 164 -23.78 16.86 24.93
N ALA A 165 -24.28 15.67 24.62
CA ALA A 165 -24.12 14.85 23.40
C ALA A 165 -22.75 14.17 23.17
#